data_AF-A0A0B4UD01-F1
#
_entry.id   AF-A0A0B4UD01-F1
#
_cell.length_a   1.000
_cell.length_b   1.000
_cell.length_c   1.000
_cell.angle_alpha   90.00
_cell.angle_beta   90.00
_cell.angle_gamma   90.00
#
_symmetry.space_group_name_H-M   'P 1'
#
loop_
_entity.id
_entity.type
_entity.pdbx_description
1 polymer ?
#
loop_
_entity_poly.entity_id
_entity_poly.type
_entity_poly.pdbx_seq_one_letter_code
_entity_poly.pdbx_strand_id
1 'polypeptide(L)'
;PANPSVHIALRLSEKHNLHEEQNYLRRLKTDLRRILSRAEQGTRPFTGLVALHLLALRASCQDLQEKRQALLYLKKKLSAERNHTIYHQVPLTNYYQYSLGVLALCVNDIRVDHSVLSGLVPHDHHHNHHHSADTSAMVVLALKCVQESTVPGRDVWMYSTERRLKAQQAVNKLMEKIQRWWKSNGEVGNIYSTPLVLQALLATGDTERWLKGKINLLNKSKQGAFQNPMALSQLLPVLYRKTYLDIGQMDCRSKSDELRWVDLEPQEPETRSQSGFVYVSVKGKNLVTTYTTRVPLLNQMSLLDVLQAASRNDTNFNFETEQTLWGPFLTSVNHVPGQDDTKTYWRLISGAHTPLIEGIQDYFPKPGEHILLQLSSF
;
A
#
# COMPACT_ATOMS: atom_id res chain seq x y z
N PRO A 1 1.54 12.08 9.83
CA PRO A 1 2.19 10.94 10.52
C PRO A 1 3.42 10.54 9.70
N ALA A 2 4.49 10.05 10.34
CA ALA A 2 5.62 9.50 9.60
C ALA A 2 5.17 8.22 8.86
N ASN A 3 5.70 7.97 7.65
CA ASN A 3 5.36 6.83 6.82
C ASN A 3 6.40 5.72 7.03
N PRO A 4 6.04 4.60 7.69
CA PRO A 4 7.01 3.53 7.93
C PRO A 4 7.46 2.84 6.65
N SER A 5 6.66 2.87 5.58
CA SER A 5 7.06 2.29 4.28
C SER A 5 8.24 3.03 3.67
N VAL A 6 8.27 4.36 3.77
CA VAL A 6 9.42 5.18 3.32
C VAL A 6 10.68 4.77 4.07
N HIS A 7 10.59 4.61 5.40
CA HIS A 7 11.73 4.15 6.19
C HIS A 7 12.19 2.74 5.79
N ILE A 8 11.26 1.79 5.61
CA ILE A 8 11.58 0.43 5.13
C ILE A 8 12.35 0.50 3.81
N ALA A 9 11.88 1.31 2.86
CA ALA A 9 12.49 1.46 1.55
C ALA A 9 13.92 1.99 1.64
N LEU A 10 14.15 3.02 2.46
CA LEU A 10 15.49 3.57 2.72
C LEU A 10 16.40 2.55 3.43
N ARG A 11 15.86 1.69 4.29
CA ARG A 11 16.67 0.64 4.92
C ARG A 11 17.04 -0.49 3.95
N LEU A 12 16.22 -0.74 2.93
CA LEU A 12 16.45 -1.73 1.87
C LEU A 12 17.26 -1.18 0.70
N SER A 13 17.52 0.14 0.64
CA SER A 13 18.47 0.69 -0.34
C SER A 13 19.92 0.47 0.09
N GLU A 14 20.84 0.65 -0.86
CA GLU A 14 22.28 0.54 -0.61
C GLU A 14 22.91 1.82 -0.04
N LYS A 15 22.29 2.97 -0.33
CA LYS A 15 22.75 4.28 0.14
C LYS A 15 21.89 4.74 1.30
N HIS A 16 22.52 5.26 2.36
CA HIS A 16 21.85 5.72 3.56
C HIS A 16 22.27 7.14 3.96
N ASN A 17 21.37 7.81 4.65
CA ASN A 17 21.69 8.96 5.51
C ASN A 17 21.34 8.54 6.94
N LEU A 18 22.33 8.06 7.69
CA LEU A 18 22.10 7.40 8.96
C LEU A 18 21.52 8.35 10.01
N HIS A 19 21.92 9.64 9.98
CA HIS A 19 21.40 10.65 10.89
C HIS A 19 19.90 10.88 10.67
N GLU A 20 19.50 11.12 9.43
CA GLU A 20 18.09 11.39 9.09
C GLU A 20 17.21 10.16 9.27
N GLU A 21 17.70 8.97 8.90
CA GLU A 21 16.99 7.72 9.14
C GLU A 21 16.76 7.47 10.63
N GLN A 22 17.75 7.78 11.50
CA GLN A 22 17.57 7.69 12.95
C GLN A 22 16.55 8.70 13.46
N ASN A 23 16.56 9.94 12.97
CA ASN A 23 15.59 10.97 13.32
C ASN A 23 14.16 10.55 12.91
N TYR A 24 14.02 10.03 11.69
CA TYR A 24 12.76 9.54 11.15
C TYR A 24 12.23 8.34 11.96
N LEU A 25 13.12 7.41 12.32
CA LEU A 25 12.77 6.26 13.15
C LEU A 25 12.27 6.66 14.55
N ARG A 26 12.84 7.70 15.16
CA ARG A 26 12.35 8.24 16.45
C ARG A 26 10.90 8.74 16.34
N ARG A 27 10.56 9.40 15.22
CA ARG A 27 9.17 9.82 14.93
C ARG A 27 8.25 8.62 14.75
N LEU A 28 8.68 7.59 13.99
CA LEU A 28 7.92 6.34 13.83
C LEU A 28 7.64 5.64 15.15
N LYS A 29 8.62 5.57 16.06
CA LYS A 29 8.43 5.00 17.41
C LYS A 29 7.37 5.78 18.20
N THR A 30 7.38 7.10 18.11
CA THR A 30 6.40 7.97 18.77
C THR A 30 4.99 7.77 18.18
N ASP A 31 4.88 7.70 16.85
CA ASP A 31 3.63 7.41 16.16
C ASP A 31 3.09 6.01 16.53
N LEU A 32 3.94 4.99 16.60
CA LEU A 32 3.54 3.64 17.00
C LEU A 32 2.93 3.61 18.40
N ARG A 33 3.55 4.28 19.38
CA ARG A 33 2.99 4.36 20.74
C ARG A 33 1.59 4.96 20.75
N ARG A 34 1.38 6.05 20.00
CA ARG A 34 0.08 6.71 19.85
C ARG A 34 -0.94 5.83 19.11
N ILE A 35 -0.51 5.05 18.12
CA ILE A 35 -1.37 4.11 17.42
C ILE A 35 -1.82 2.99 18.36
N LEU A 36 -0.89 2.39 19.11
CA LEU A 36 -1.20 1.32 20.05
C LEU A 36 -2.16 1.78 21.15
N SER A 37 -1.95 2.97 21.72
CA SER A 37 -2.86 3.51 22.75
C SER A 37 -4.27 3.79 22.21
N ARG A 38 -4.39 4.35 21.00
CA ARG A 38 -5.69 4.55 20.34
C ARG A 38 -6.36 3.24 19.97
N ALA A 39 -5.57 2.23 19.59
CA ALA A 39 -6.08 0.95 19.14
C ALA A 39 -6.67 0.08 20.26
N GLU A 40 -6.40 0.41 21.52
CA GLU A 40 -7.10 -0.16 22.69
C GLU A 40 -8.52 0.42 22.85
N GLN A 41 -8.76 1.64 22.36
CA GLN A 41 -10.02 2.37 22.49
C GLN A 41 -10.89 2.29 21.22
N GLY A 42 -10.28 2.07 20.05
CA GLY A 42 -10.95 2.07 18.76
C GLY A 42 -11.46 0.70 18.29
N THR A 43 -12.52 0.73 17.49
CA THR A 43 -13.13 -0.46 16.86
C THR A 43 -12.38 -0.88 15.57
N ARG A 44 -11.95 0.08 14.74
CA ARG A 44 -11.23 -0.20 13.48
C ARG A 44 -9.80 -0.69 13.74
N PRO A 45 -9.38 -1.83 13.18
CA PRO A 45 -8.03 -2.36 13.41
C PRO A 45 -6.97 -1.60 12.60
N PHE A 46 -5.82 -1.34 13.24
CA PHE A 46 -4.64 -0.73 12.60
C PHE A 46 -3.66 -1.80 12.09
N THR A 47 -4.17 -2.94 11.60
CA THR A 47 -3.39 -4.14 11.24
C THR A 47 -2.24 -3.81 10.30
N GLY A 48 -2.53 -3.20 9.14
CA GLY A 48 -1.50 -2.89 8.14
C GLY A 48 -0.51 -1.83 8.62
N LEU A 49 -0.96 -0.82 9.36
CA LEU A 49 -0.09 0.25 9.86
C LEU A 49 0.88 -0.26 10.92
N VAL A 50 0.40 -1.08 11.89
CA VAL A 50 1.27 -1.70 12.89
C VAL A 50 2.24 -2.68 12.26
N ALA A 51 1.81 -3.43 11.23
CA ALA A 51 2.68 -4.32 10.47
C ALA A 51 3.84 -3.54 9.79
N LEU A 52 3.56 -2.42 9.12
CA LEU A 52 4.61 -1.57 8.54
C LEU A 52 5.58 -1.01 9.61
N HIS A 53 5.08 -0.61 10.78
CA HIS A 53 5.99 -0.18 11.86
C HIS A 53 6.90 -1.31 12.34
N LEU A 54 6.39 -2.54 12.46
CA LEU A 54 7.19 -3.71 12.83
C LEU A 54 8.25 -4.05 11.78
N LEU A 55 7.92 -3.93 10.49
CA LEU A 55 8.89 -4.07 9.40
C LEU A 55 9.98 -2.99 9.48
N ALA A 56 9.61 -1.73 9.72
CA ALA A 56 10.56 -0.62 9.87
C ALA A 56 11.51 -0.81 11.08
N LEU A 57 10.98 -1.29 12.20
CA LEU A 57 11.78 -1.61 13.40
C LEU A 57 12.74 -2.77 13.13
N ARG A 58 12.28 -3.84 12.46
CA ARG A 58 13.11 -4.99 12.09
C ARG A 58 14.24 -4.59 11.13
N ALA A 59 13.93 -3.75 10.13
CA ALA A 59 14.91 -3.20 9.19
C ALA A 59 15.91 -2.21 9.83
N SER A 60 15.65 -1.81 11.07
CA SER A 60 16.55 -0.94 11.84
C SER A 60 17.30 -1.70 12.94
N CYS A 61 17.18 -3.04 12.99
CA CYS A 61 17.73 -3.91 14.02
C CYS A 61 17.43 -3.42 15.44
N GLN A 62 16.24 -2.84 15.64
CA GLN A 62 15.81 -2.37 16.95
C GLN A 62 15.01 -3.47 17.65
N ASP A 63 15.35 -3.71 18.91
CA ASP A 63 14.52 -4.50 19.82
C ASP A 63 14.15 -3.64 21.03
N LEU A 64 12.86 -3.43 21.22
CA LEU A 64 12.31 -2.46 22.19
C LEU A 64 10.97 -2.97 22.73
N GLN A 65 10.57 -2.47 23.89
CA GLN A 65 9.30 -2.81 24.54
C GLN A 65 8.09 -2.56 23.61
N GLU A 66 8.11 -1.49 22.82
CA GLU A 66 7.06 -1.15 21.85
C GLU A 66 6.93 -2.21 20.76
N LYS A 67 8.05 -2.82 20.33
CA LYS A 67 8.04 -3.92 19.38
C LYS A 67 7.27 -5.11 19.95
N ARG A 68 7.52 -5.47 21.22
CA ARG A 68 6.79 -6.57 21.89
C ARG A 68 5.30 -6.28 21.99
N GLN A 69 4.90 -5.07 22.37
CA GLN A 69 3.49 -4.66 22.43
C GLN A 69 2.84 -4.72 21.03
N ALA A 70 3.52 -4.20 20.01
CA ALA A 70 3.05 -4.24 18.63
C ALA A 70 2.90 -5.68 18.10
N LEU A 71 3.82 -6.59 18.42
CA LEU A 71 3.72 -8.01 18.05
C LEU A 71 2.51 -8.68 18.70
N LEU A 72 2.27 -8.44 20.00
CA LEU A 72 1.11 -8.97 20.71
C LEU A 72 -0.20 -8.43 20.12
N TYR A 73 -0.26 -7.12 19.87
CA TYR A 73 -1.39 -6.47 19.21
C TYR A 73 -1.67 -7.10 17.85
N LEU A 74 -0.63 -7.26 17.01
CA LEU A 74 -0.78 -7.77 15.66
C LEU A 74 -1.26 -9.23 15.65
N LYS A 75 -0.76 -10.09 16.55
CA LYS A 75 -1.29 -11.45 16.74
C LYS A 75 -2.78 -11.44 17.06
N LYS A 76 -3.20 -10.62 18.04
CA LYS A 76 -4.62 -10.49 18.44
C LYS A 76 -5.49 -10.02 17.27
N LYS A 77 -5.04 -9.00 16.53
CA LYS A 77 -5.82 -8.45 15.41
C LYS A 77 -5.89 -9.40 14.22
N LEU A 78 -4.82 -10.13 13.87
CA LEU A 78 -4.89 -11.16 12.83
C LEU A 78 -5.89 -12.28 13.17
N SER A 79 -5.99 -12.68 14.44
CA SER A 79 -7.04 -13.61 14.86
C SER A 79 -8.45 -13.02 14.70
N ALA A 80 -8.63 -11.73 15.01
CA ALA A 80 -9.90 -11.04 14.81
C ALA A 80 -10.27 -10.90 13.32
N GLU A 81 -9.30 -10.56 12.47
CA GLU A 81 -9.44 -10.53 11.00
C GLU A 81 -9.88 -11.91 10.49
N ARG A 82 -9.23 -12.98 10.96
CA ARG A 82 -9.61 -14.36 10.61
C ARG A 82 -11.03 -14.68 11.05
N ASN A 83 -11.41 -14.37 12.28
CA ASN A 83 -12.78 -14.61 12.76
C ASN A 83 -13.80 -13.88 11.88
N HIS A 84 -13.54 -12.62 11.52
CA HIS A 84 -14.41 -11.87 10.63
C HIS A 84 -14.55 -12.51 9.24
N THR A 85 -13.47 -13.07 8.67
CA THR A 85 -13.56 -13.81 7.40
C THR A 85 -14.46 -15.03 7.46
N ILE A 86 -14.58 -15.69 8.62
CA ILE A 86 -15.44 -16.88 8.78
C ILE A 86 -16.92 -16.49 8.71
N TYR A 87 -17.29 -15.37 9.32
CA TYR A 87 -18.68 -14.92 9.39
C TYR A 87 -19.11 -14.03 8.21
N HIS A 88 -18.21 -13.21 7.68
CA HIS A 88 -18.51 -12.19 6.67
C HIS A 88 -17.79 -12.38 5.33
N GLN A 89 -17.04 -13.48 5.16
CA GLN A 89 -16.26 -13.83 3.96
C GLN A 89 -15.16 -12.82 3.57
N VAL A 90 -14.93 -11.79 4.39
CA VAL A 90 -13.87 -10.79 4.21
C VAL A 90 -13.20 -10.46 5.54
N PRO A 91 -11.93 -10.01 5.54
CA PRO A 91 -11.28 -9.48 6.74
C PRO A 91 -11.93 -8.17 7.22
N LEU A 92 -11.62 -7.75 8.45
CA LEU A 92 -12.04 -6.46 9.01
C LEU A 92 -11.40 -5.29 8.26
N THR A 93 -10.19 -5.49 7.73
CA THR A 93 -9.54 -4.55 6.83
C THR A 93 -9.68 -4.99 5.37
N ASN A 94 -8.64 -5.57 4.81
CA ASN A 94 -8.58 -6.13 3.47
C ASN A 94 -7.47 -7.19 3.44
N TYR A 95 -7.47 -8.04 2.41
CA TYR A 95 -6.49 -9.12 2.31
C TYR A 95 -5.05 -8.60 2.18
N TYR A 96 -4.84 -7.38 1.66
CA TYR A 96 -3.51 -6.78 1.62
C TYR A 96 -2.96 -6.53 3.02
N GLN A 97 -3.72 -5.87 3.90
CA GLN A 97 -3.32 -5.60 5.28
C GLN A 97 -3.22 -6.88 6.12
N TYR A 98 -4.13 -7.84 5.88
CA TYR A 98 -4.09 -9.14 6.52
C TYR A 98 -2.80 -9.92 6.17
N SER A 99 -2.44 -9.98 4.88
CA SER A 99 -1.18 -10.57 4.42
C SER A 99 0.04 -9.81 4.92
N LEU A 100 0.00 -8.48 4.92
CA LEU A 100 1.09 -7.64 5.44
C LEU A 100 1.34 -7.91 6.94
N GLY A 101 0.28 -8.14 7.72
CA GLY A 101 0.42 -8.54 9.11
C GLY A 101 1.06 -9.92 9.28
N VAL A 102 0.67 -10.91 8.47
CA VAL A 102 1.31 -12.24 8.46
C VAL A 102 2.79 -12.13 8.09
N LEU A 103 3.12 -11.36 7.05
CA LEU A 103 4.50 -11.08 6.65
C LEU A 103 5.29 -10.44 7.79
N ALA A 104 4.74 -9.41 8.44
CA ALA A 104 5.42 -8.70 9.53
C ALA A 104 5.70 -9.59 10.75
N LEU A 105 4.79 -10.50 11.12
CA LEU A 105 5.06 -11.49 12.16
C LEU A 105 6.17 -12.46 11.71
N CYS A 106 6.07 -12.97 10.49
CA CYS A 106 6.98 -13.95 9.94
C CYS A 106 8.43 -13.44 9.86
N VAL A 107 8.68 -12.24 9.32
CA VAL A 107 10.04 -11.68 9.23
C VAL A 107 10.61 -11.21 10.58
N ASN A 108 9.78 -11.17 11.62
CA ASN A 108 10.19 -10.95 13.01
C ASN A 108 10.34 -12.28 13.76
N ASP A 109 10.40 -13.40 13.03
CA ASP A 109 10.55 -14.76 13.56
C ASP A 109 9.44 -15.19 14.52
N ILE A 110 8.25 -14.59 14.38
CA ILE A 110 7.08 -14.94 15.18
C ILE A 110 6.21 -15.91 14.39
N ARG A 111 6.07 -17.13 14.93
CA ARG A 111 5.17 -18.15 14.38
C ARG A 111 3.73 -17.62 14.31
N VAL A 112 3.16 -17.72 13.12
CA VAL A 112 1.76 -17.36 12.85
C VAL A 112 0.87 -18.57 13.08
N ASP A 113 -0.29 -18.33 13.68
CA ASP A 113 -1.25 -19.39 13.99
C ASP A 113 -1.80 -20.07 12.72
N HIS A 114 -2.13 -21.36 12.83
CA HIS A 114 -2.67 -22.13 11.71
C HIS A 114 -3.97 -21.54 11.15
N SER A 115 -4.89 -21.16 12.02
CA SER A 115 -6.19 -20.62 11.60
C SER A 115 -6.01 -19.34 10.80
N VAL A 116 -5.07 -18.48 11.20
CA VAL A 116 -4.72 -17.25 10.49
C VAL A 116 -4.17 -17.57 9.10
N LEU A 117 -3.18 -18.47 9.02
CA LEU A 117 -2.57 -18.87 7.73
C LEU A 117 -3.59 -19.48 6.76
N SER A 118 -4.53 -20.29 7.26
CA SER A 118 -5.59 -20.88 6.43
C SER A 118 -6.45 -19.82 5.74
N GLY A 119 -6.58 -18.62 6.34
CA GLY A 119 -7.33 -17.52 5.75
C GLY A 119 -6.64 -16.88 4.53
N LEU A 120 -5.35 -17.11 4.30
CA LEU A 120 -4.62 -16.61 3.13
C LEU A 120 -4.56 -17.60 1.97
N VAL A 121 -4.86 -18.88 2.23
CA VAL A 121 -4.83 -19.92 1.20
C VAL A 121 -6.12 -19.82 0.36
N PRO A 122 -6.05 -19.56 -0.95
CA PRO A 122 -7.23 -19.46 -1.80
C PRO A 122 -7.96 -20.81 -1.84
N HIS A 123 -9.16 -20.88 -1.27
CA HIS A 123 -9.98 -22.10 -1.36
C HIS A 123 -10.66 -22.15 -2.73
N ASP A 124 -10.61 -23.30 -3.41
CA ASP A 124 -11.16 -23.49 -4.76
C ASP A 124 -12.67 -23.21 -4.85
N HIS A 125 -13.40 -23.31 -3.74
CA HIS A 125 -14.86 -23.10 -3.69
C HIS A 125 -15.30 -21.65 -3.46
N HIS A 126 -14.37 -20.71 -3.23
CA HIS A 126 -14.69 -19.28 -3.08
C HIS A 126 -14.38 -18.54 -4.39
N HIS A 127 -15.24 -18.74 -5.38
CA HIS A 127 -15.10 -18.28 -6.77
C HIS A 127 -15.09 -16.75 -6.98
N ASN A 128 -15.02 -15.90 -5.96
CA ASN A 128 -15.19 -14.45 -6.18
C ASN A 128 -14.33 -13.50 -5.35
N HIS A 129 -13.21 -13.94 -4.77
CA HIS A 129 -12.23 -12.98 -4.24
C HIS A 129 -11.37 -12.44 -5.41
N HIS A 130 -11.86 -11.38 -6.05
CA HIS A 130 -11.10 -10.57 -7.00
C HIS A 130 -9.97 -9.82 -6.26
N HIS A 131 -8.94 -10.54 -5.82
CA HIS A 131 -7.71 -9.92 -5.34
C HIS A 131 -7.08 -9.09 -6.46
N SER A 132 -6.65 -7.86 -6.13
CA SER A 132 -5.82 -7.05 -7.01
C SER A 132 -4.43 -7.66 -7.17
N ALA A 133 -3.66 -7.13 -8.13
CA ALA A 133 -2.24 -7.45 -8.29
C ALA A 133 -1.45 -7.19 -6.99
N ASP A 134 -1.70 -6.06 -6.33
CA ASP A 134 -1.07 -5.66 -5.06
C ASP A 134 -1.36 -6.67 -3.93
N THR A 135 -2.63 -7.03 -3.78
CA THR A 135 -3.06 -7.99 -2.76
C THR A 135 -2.43 -9.34 -3.01
N SER A 136 -2.44 -9.81 -4.26
CA SER A 136 -1.88 -11.11 -4.63
C SER A 136 -0.38 -11.15 -4.38
N ALA A 137 0.35 -10.09 -4.73
CA ALA A 137 1.77 -9.96 -4.46
C ALA A 137 2.09 -9.97 -2.95
N MET A 138 1.31 -9.26 -2.13
CA MET A 138 1.50 -9.25 -0.68
C MET A 138 1.21 -10.62 -0.06
N VAL A 139 0.19 -11.35 -0.54
CA VAL A 139 -0.08 -12.73 -0.11
C VAL A 139 1.09 -13.65 -0.47
N VAL A 140 1.64 -13.53 -1.68
CA VAL A 140 2.81 -14.31 -2.13
C VAL A 140 4.00 -14.06 -1.21
N LEU A 141 4.34 -12.80 -0.93
CA LEU A 141 5.43 -12.47 0.00
C LEU A 141 5.20 -13.07 1.39
N ALA A 142 4.00 -12.93 1.95
CA ALA A 142 3.67 -13.48 3.26
C ALA A 142 3.80 -15.01 3.32
N LEU A 143 3.26 -15.72 2.33
CA LEU A 143 3.30 -17.19 2.27
C LEU A 143 4.70 -17.72 1.96
N LYS A 144 5.47 -17.01 1.13
CA LYS A 144 6.87 -17.33 0.85
C LYS A 144 7.72 -17.24 2.12
N CYS A 145 7.53 -16.19 2.92
CA CYS A 145 8.16 -16.08 4.23
C CYS A 145 7.83 -17.30 5.12
N VAL A 146 6.55 -17.65 5.24
CA VAL A 146 6.08 -18.78 6.07
C VAL A 146 6.68 -20.10 5.60
N GLN A 147 6.74 -20.31 4.29
CA GLN A 147 7.31 -21.51 3.69
C GLN A 147 8.81 -21.69 4.04
N GLU A 148 9.56 -20.59 4.10
CA GLU A 148 11.01 -20.57 4.27
C GLU A 148 11.47 -20.29 5.72
N SER A 149 10.53 -20.10 6.64
CA SER A 149 10.85 -19.78 8.04
C SER A 149 11.48 -20.96 8.79
N THR A 150 12.59 -20.69 9.47
CA THR A 150 13.24 -21.61 10.43
C THR A 150 13.08 -21.10 11.85
N VAL A 151 13.29 -21.96 12.84
CA VAL A 151 13.28 -21.57 14.25
C VAL A 151 14.54 -20.75 14.56
N PRO A 152 14.44 -19.57 15.18
CA PRO A 152 15.60 -18.73 15.49
C PRO A 152 16.71 -19.50 16.22
N GLY A 153 17.94 -19.39 15.69
CA GLY A 153 19.12 -20.06 16.25
C GLY A 153 19.15 -21.58 16.04
N ARG A 154 18.27 -22.15 15.21
CA ARG A 154 18.24 -23.58 14.91
C ARG A 154 18.02 -23.82 13.42
N ASP A 155 18.70 -24.82 12.87
CA ASP A 155 18.48 -25.26 11.50
C ASP A 155 17.29 -26.23 11.40
N VAL A 156 16.13 -25.77 11.87
CA VAL A 156 14.88 -26.56 11.89
C VAL A 156 13.74 -25.70 11.38
N TRP A 157 12.94 -26.25 10.47
CA TRP A 157 11.76 -25.58 9.91
C TRP A 157 10.75 -25.18 11.00
N MET A 158 10.27 -23.95 10.94
CA MET A 158 9.26 -23.45 11.88
C MET A 158 7.91 -24.15 11.66
N TYR A 159 7.58 -24.52 10.41
CA TYR A 159 6.29 -25.12 10.05
C TYR A 159 6.46 -26.54 9.52
N SER A 160 5.41 -27.36 9.70
CA SER A 160 5.40 -28.74 9.19
C SER A 160 5.55 -28.79 7.67
N THR A 161 6.08 -29.90 7.15
CA THR A 161 6.23 -30.12 5.70
C THR A 161 4.92 -29.95 4.95
N GLU A 162 3.82 -30.50 5.47
CA GLU A 162 2.47 -30.33 4.88
C GLU A 162 2.10 -28.85 4.74
N ARG A 163 2.37 -28.02 5.75
CA ARG A 163 2.03 -26.60 5.72
C ARG A 163 2.88 -25.82 4.74
N ARG A 164 4.17 -26.14 4.66
CA ARG A 164 5.09 -25.53 3.68
C ARG A 164 4.66 -25.87 2.26
N LEU A 165 4.27 -27.12 2.01
CA LEU A 165 3.72 -27.56 0.72
C LEU A 165 2.44 -26.80 0.36
N LYS A 166 1.49 -26.65 1.30
CA LYS A 166 0.26 -25.87 1.09
C LYS A 166 0.55 -24.39 0.78
N ALA A 167 1.50 -23.78 1.49
CA ALA A 167 1.93 -22.41 1.21
C ALA A 167 2.53 -22.29 -0.20
N GLN A 168 3.40 -23.22 -0.59
CA GLN A 168 4.00 -23.26 -1.94
C GLN A 168 2.95 -23.43 -3.04
N GLN A 169 1.95 -24.30 -2.84
CA GLN A 169 0.85 -24.49 -3.79
C GLN A 169 0.03 -23.20 -3.96
N ALA A 170 -0.29 -22.52 -2.85
CA ALA A 170 -0.99 -21.24 -2.89
C ALA A 170 -0.17 -20.15 -3.58
N VAL A 171 1.14 -20.09 -3.34
CA VAL A 171 2.07 -19.19 -4.05
C VAL A 171 2.01 -19.46 -5.55
N ASN A 172 2.14 -20.71 -6.00
CA ASN A 172 2.10 -21.06 -7.43
C ASN A 172 0.81 -20.61 -8.10
N LYS A 173 -0.34 -20.91 -7.48
CA LYS A 173 -1.66 -20.51 -7.99
C LYS A 173 -1.83 -18.99 -8.07
N LEU A 174 -1.31 -18.25 -7.09
CA LEU A 174 -1.35 -16.79 -7.11
C LEU A 174 -0.42 -16.21 -8.18
N MET A 175 0.75 -16.81 -8.39
CA MET A 175 1.67 -16.40 -9.45
C MET A 175 1.05 -16.63 -10.84
N GLU A 176 0.37 -17.76 -11.07
CA GLU A 176 -0.42 -18.00 -12.29
C GLU A 176 -1.53 -16.95 -12.48
N LYS A 177 -2.21 -16.55 -11.40
CA LYS A 177 -3.20 -15.47 -11.45
C LYS A 177 -2.56 -14.13 -11.83
N ILE A 178 -1.41 -13.79 -11.23
CA ILE A 178 -0.65 -12.57 -11.51
C ILE A 178 -0.26 -12.48 -12.99
N GLN A 179 0.10 -13.62 -13.61
CA GLN A 179 0.45 -13.66 -15.04
C GLN A 179 -0.68 -13.14 -15.95
N ARG A 180 -1.95 -13.28 -15.55
CA ARG A 180 -3.09 -12.78 -16.34
C ARG A 180 -3.19 -11.26 -16.39
N TRP A 181 -2.53 -10.54 -15.50
CA TRP A 181 -2.50 -9.07 -15.50
C TRP A 181 -1.26 -8.49 -16.18
N TRP A 182 -0.42 -9.35 -16.78
CA TRP A 182 0.82 -8.95 -17.41
C TRP A 182 0.56 -8.19 -18.72
N LYS A 183 1.18 -7.03 -18.87
CA LYS A 183 1.15 -6.25 -20.10
C LYS A 183 2.44 -6.43 -20.90
N SER A 184 2.36 -6.21 -22.21
CA SER A 184 3.51 -6.36 -23.13
C SER A 184 4.72 -5.50 -22.72
N ASN A 185 4.48 -4.33 -22.11
CA ASN A 185 5.50 -3.41 -21.63
C ASN A 185 6.12 -3.79 -20.26
N GLY A 186 5.71 -4.90 -19.65
CA GLY A 186 6.23 -5.35 -18.35
C GLY A 186 5.51 -4.79 -17.13
N GLU A 187 4.44 -4.02 -17.30
CA GLU A 187 3.53 -3.69 -16.19
C GLU A 187 2.66 -4.89 -15.80
N VAL A 188 2.28 -4.95 -14.52
CA VAL A 188 1.32 -5.93 -14.02
C VAL A 188 0.20 -5.21 -13.28
N GLY A 189 -1.03 -5.31 -13.80
CA GLY A 189 -2.15 -4.49 -13.36
C GLY A 189 -1.99 -3.05 -13.83
N ASN A 190 -1.36 -2.19 -13.02
CA ASN A 190 -0.96 -0.84 -13.40
C ASN A 190 0.47 -0.52 -12.92
N ILE A 191 0.96 0.67 -13.24
CA ILE A 191 2.33 1.09 -12.92
C ILE A 191 2.61 1.11 -11.41
N TYR A 192 1.60 1.36 -10.57
CA TYR A 192 1.71 1.44 -9.11
C TYR A 192 1.59 0.08 -8.41
N SER A 193 0.89 -0.89 -9.02
CA SER A 193 0.87 -2.29 -8.55
C SER A 193 2.13 -3.07 -8.92
N THR A 194 2.77 -2.67 -10.01
CA THR A 194 3.92 -3.39 -10.59
C THR A 194 5.06 -3.57 -9.58
N PRO A 195 5.52 -2.57 -8.81
CA PRO A 195 6.60 -2.75 -7.84
C PRO A 195 6.44 -3.92 -6.87
N LEU A 196 5.27 -4.08 -6.25
CA LEU A 196 5.03 -5.17 -5.31
C LEU A 196 5.02 -6.53 -6.02
N VAL A 197 4.43 -6.60 -7.21
CA VAL A 197 4.46 -7.81 -8.03
C VAL A 197 5.90 -8.20 -8.39
N LEU A 198 6.76 -7.23 -8.70
CA LEU A 198 8.16 -7.51 -8.97
C LEU A 198 8.88 -8.02 -7.72
N GLN A 199 8.56 -7.51 -6.52
CA GLN A 199 9.10 -8.11 -5.29
C GLN A 199 8.66 -9.57 -5.13
N ALA A 200 7.40 -9.90 -5.43
CA ALA A 200 6.90 -11.28 -5.40
C ALA A 200 7.61 -12.18 -6.43
N LEU A 201 7.79 -11.71 -7.67
CA LEU A 201 8.53 -12.44 -8.72
C LEU A 201 9.98 -12.72 -8.33
N LEU A 202 10.65 -11.72 -7.76
CA LEU A 202 12.02 -11.86 -7.27
C LEU A 202 12.09 -12.91 -6.15
N ALA A 203 11.14 -12.87 -5.20
CA ALA A 203 11.05 -13.84 -4.11
C ALA A 203 10.76 -15.28 -4.60
N THR A 204 10.06 -15.44 -5.73
CA THR A 204 9.77 -16.76 -6.32
C THR A 204 10.79 -17.19 -7.39
N GLY A 205 11.82 -16.38 -7.66
CA GLY A 205 12.90 -16.72 -8.60
C GLY A 205 12.61 -16.44 -10.09
N ASP A 206 11.53 -15.72 -10.43
CA ASP A 206 11.21 -15.34 -11.82
C ASP A 206 11.99 -14.07 -12.22
N THR A 207 13.29 -14.25 -12.45
CA THR A 207 14.24 -13.14 -12.69
C THR A 207 14.07 -12.47 -14.05
N GLU A 208 13.62 -13.20 -15.07
CA GLU A 208 13.42 -12.69 -16.42
C GLU A 208 12.28 -11.66 -16.44
N ARG A 209 11.10 -12.04 -15.94
CA ARG A 209 9.96 -11.11 -15.87
C ARG A 209 10.24 -9.97 -14.92
N TRP A 210 10.90 -10.25 -13.80
CA TRP A 210 11.36 -9.20 -12.89
C TRP A 210 12.21 -8.14 -13.60
N LEU A 211 13.20 -8.54 -14.41
CA LEU A 211 14.08 -7.61 -15.12
C LEU A 211 13.31 -6.75 -16.12
N LYS A 212 12.40 -7.37 -16.90
CA LYS A 212 11.55 -6.65 -17.86
C LYS A 212 10.72 -5.57 -17.18
N GLY A 213 10.05 -5.91 -16.07
CA GLY A 213 9.28 -4.95 -15.29
C GLY A 213 10.14 -3.85 -14.68
N LYS A 214 11.32 -4.19 -14.13
CA LYS A 214 12.26 -3.23 -13.55
C LYS A 214 12.70 -2.18 -14.56
N ILE A 215 13.03 -2.57 -15.79
CA ILE A 215 13.44 -1.64 -16.85
C ILE A 215 12.31 -0.65 -17.17
N ASN A 216 11.07 -1.14 -17.28
CA ASN A 216 9.92 -0.26 -17.51
C ASN A 216 9.70 0.73 -16.35
N LEU A 217 9.76 0.26 -15.10
CA LEU A 217 9.64 1.13 -13.92
C LEU A 217 10.73 2.20 -13.87
N LEU A 218 11.97 1.86 -14.21
CA LEU A 218 13.06 2.84 -14.26
C LEU A 218 12.79 3.94 -15.30
N ASN A 219 12.29 3.56 -16.48
CA ASN A 219 11.92 4.52 -17.51
C ASN A 219 10.76 5.42 -17.06
N LYS A 220 9.74 4.84 -16.44
CA LYS A 220 8.58 5.59 -15.90
C LYS A 220 8.98 6.51 -14.74
N SER A 221 9.91 6.08 -13.90
CA SER A 221 10.48 6.93 -12.83
C SER A 221 11.21 8.14 -13.39
N LYS A 222 12.00 7.97 -14.47
CA LYS A 222 12.66 9.10 -15.16
C LYS A 222 11.67 10.06 -15.81
N GLN A 223 10.48 9.58 -16.18
CA GLN A 223 9.38 10.38 -16.72
C GLN A 223 8.54 11.06 -15.62
N GLY A 224 8.91 10.94 -14.35
CA GLY A 224 8.20 11.58 -13.24
C GLY A 224 6.92 10.87 -12.79
N ALA A 225 6.73 9.59 -13.13
CA ALA A 225 5.53 8.82 -12.76
C ALA A 225 5.46 8.46 -11.26
N PHE A 226 6.53 8.63 -10.49
CA PHE A 226 6.59 8.26 -9.08
C PHE A 226 6.91 9.49 -8.22
N GLN A 227 5.90 10.31 -7.95
CA GLN A 227 6.03 11.48 -7.06
C GLN A 227 5.52 11.18 -5.65
N ASN A 228 4.50 10.32 -5.54
CA ASN A 228 3.94 9.94 -4.25
C ASN A 228 4.99 9.16 -3.41
N PRO A 229 5.31 9.60 -2.17
CA PRO A 229 6.32 8.93 -1.34
C PRO A 229 6.01 7.47 -1.03
N MET A 230 4.74 7.08 -0.95
CA MET A 230 4.32 5.70 -0.73
C MET A 230 4.50 4.84 -2.00
N ALA A 231 4.25 5.41 -3.18
CA ALA A 231 4.54 4.72 -4.44
C ALA A 231 6.06 4.49 -4.59
N LEU A 232 6.86 5.53 -4.30
CA LEU A 232 8.33 5.45 -4.31
C LEU A 232 8.85 4.41 -3.33
N SER A 233 8.27 4.32 -2.13
CA SER A 233 8.72 3.36 -1.12
C SER A 233 8.45 1.89 -1.49
N GLN A 234 7.49 1.62 -2.37
CA GLN A 234 7.27 0.28 -2.92
C GLN A 234 8.20 -0.02 -4.12
N LEU A 235 8.57 1.01 -4.89
CA LEU A 235 9.50 0.93 -6.02
C LEU A 235 10.95 0.71 -5.58
N LEU A 236 11.44 1.46 -4.60
CA LEU A 236 12.86 1.51 -4.28
C LEU A 236 13.49 0.14 -3.98
N PRO A 237 12.87 -0.78 -3.20
CA PRO A 237 13.42 -2.12 -2.99
C PRO A 237 13.68 -2.86 -4.30
N VAL A 238 12.77 -2.76 -5.27
CA VAL A 238 12.90 -3.42 -6.58
C VAL A 238 14.13 -2.91 -7.33
N LEU A 239 14.39 -1.60 -7.29
CA LEU A 239 15.55 -1.00 -7.96
C LEU A 239 16.86 -1.55 -7.41
N TYR A 240 16.92 -1.84 -6.11
CA TYR A 240 18.06 -2.46 -5.43
C TYR A 240 18.01 -4.00 -5.39
N ARG A 241 17.11 -4.63 -6.16
CA ARG A 241 16.95 -6.11 -6.17
C ARG A 241 16.70 -6.66 -4.76
N LYS A 242 15.84 -5.97 -4.01
CA LYS A 242 15.36 -6.33 -2.67
C LYS A 242 13.84 -6.49 -2.66
N THR A 243 13.39 -7.19 -1.64
CA THR A 243 12.00 -7.47 -1.31
C THR A 243 11.77 -7.21 0.18
N TYR A 244 10.51 -7.23 0.61
CA TYR A 244 10.22 -7.22 2.05
C TYR A 244 10.69 -8.47 2.81
N LEU A 245 11.03 -9.58 2.13
CA LEU A 245 11.61 -10.76 2.78
C LEU A 245 13.04 -10.51 3.27
N ASP A 246 13.80 -9.68 2.55
CA ASP A 246 15.17 -9.32 2.91
C ASP A 246 15.28 -8.62 4.28
N ILE A 247 14.17 -8.06 4.78
CA ILE A 247 14.08 -7.46 6.13
C ILE A 247 14.39 -8.50 7.22
N GLY A 248 13.99 -9.77 7.02
CA GLY A 248 14.20 -10.85 7.98
C GLY A 248 15.68 -11.23 8.15
N GLN A 249 16.52 -10.93 7.17
CA GLN A 249 17.96 -11.23 7.16
C GLN A 249 18.83 -9.96 7.22
N MET A 250 18.22 -8.81 7.55
CA MET A 250 18.93 -7.54 7.52
C MET A 250 20.00 -7.47 8.61
N ASP A 251 21.25 -7.21 8.20
CA ASP A 251 22.36 -6.83 9.06
C ASP A 251 22.51 -5.29 9.06
N CYS A 252 22.58 -4.70 10.25
CA CYS A 252 22.72 -3.25 10.43
C CYS A 252 24.16 -2.81 10.73
N ARG A 253 25.15 -3.72 10.71
CA ARG A 253 26.54 -3.43 11.09
C ARG A 253 27.35 -2.71 10.02
N SER A 254 27.05 -2.92 8.73
CA SER A 254 27.78 -2.32 7.61
C SER A 254 26.82 -1.53 6.73
N LYS A 255 26.82 -0.20 6.89
CA LYS A 255 25.98 0.70 6.08
C LYS A 255 26.81 1.86 5.56
N SER A 256 26.77 2.05 4.25
CA SER A 256 27.34 3.22 3.58
C SER A 256 26.52 4.47 3.96
N ASP A 257 27.18 5.49 4.50
CA ASP A 257 26.58 6.79 4.88
C ASP A 257 26.91 7.88 3.83
N GLU A 258 26.60 7.56 2.58
CA GLU A 258 26.94 8.38 1.40
C GLU A 258 25.78 9.22 0.86
N LEU A 259 24.54 9.01 1.34
CA LEU A 259 23.40 9.78 0.86
C LEU A 259 23.45 11.19 1.45
N ARG A 260 23.80 12.16 0.61
CA ARG A 260 23.75 13.58 0.95
C ARG A 260 22.46 14.20 0.40
N TRP A 261 21.95 15.18 1.12
CA TRP A 261 20.89 16.02 0.60
C TRP A 261 21.38 16.71 -0.67
N VAL A 262 20.59 16.59 -1.73
CA VAL A 262 20.74 17.46 -2.88
C VAL A 262 19.82 18.62 -2.60
N ASP A 263 20.39 19.80 -2.36
CA ASP A 263 19.62 21.03 -2.36
C ASP A 263 19.14 21.23 -3.80
N LEU A 264 17.91 20.80 -4.07
CA LEU A 264 17.22 21.20 -5.27
C LEU A 264 16.92 22.69 -5.10
N GLU A 265 17.50 23.52 -5.96
CA GLU A 265 17.17 24.95 -5.99
C GLU A 265 15.64 25.07 -5.99
N PRO A 266 15.07 25.89 -5.08
CA PRO A 266 13.64 26.13 -5.10
C PRO A 266 13.30 26.66 -6.49
N GLN A 267 12.54 25.88 -7.27
CA GLN A 267 11.93 26.44 -8.46
C GLN A 267 11.09 27.63 -8.00
N GLU A 268 11.35 28.81 -8.58
CA GLU A 268 10.49 29.96 -8.36
C GLU A 268 9.05 29.53 -8.60
N PRO A 269 8.10 29.90 -7.72
CA PRO A 269 6.72 29.54 -7.92
C PRO A 269 6.25 30.13 -9.25
N GLU A 270 6.17 29.29 -10.27
CA GLU A 270 5.63 29.70 -11.56
C GLU A 270 4.25 30.31 -11.32
N THR A 271 4.04 31.52 -11.84
CA THR A 271 2.76 32.20 -11.76
C THR A 271 1.69 31.27 -12.32
N ARG A 272 0.82 30.73 -11.45
CA ARG A 272 -0.23 29.79 -11.83
C ARG A 272 -1.23 30.47 -12.75
N SER A 273 -0.99 30.33 -14.06
CA SER A 273 -1.86 30.89 -15.09
C SER A 273 -3.06 29.97 -15.29
N GLN A 274 -4.20 30.56 -15.63
CA GLN A 274 -5.39 29.79 -15.97
C GLN A 274 -5.14 29.02 -17.27
N SER A 275 -5.31 27.70 -17.21
CA SER A 275 -5.08 26.77 -18.32
C SER A 275 -6.37 26.26 -18.96
N GLY A 276 -7.51 26.46 -18.30
CA GLY A 276 -8.82 26.15 -18.84
C GLY A 276 -9.85 25.90 -17.74
N PHE A 277 -10.64 24.85 -17.92
CA PHE A 277 -11.68 24.42 -16.98
C PHE A 277 -11.71 22.90 -16.90
N VAL A 278 -12.19 22.38 -15.77
CA VAL A 278 -12.48 20.96 -15.56
C VAL A 278 -13.92 20.82 -15.07
N TYR A 279 -14.60 19.76 -15.49
CA TYR A 279 -15.95 19.44 -15.04
C TYR A 279 -15.88 18.41 -13.92
N VAL A 280 -16.59 18.65 -12.82
CA VAL A 280 -16.70 17.70 -11.72
C VAL A 280 -18.17 17.28 -11.58
N SER A 281 -18.44 15.98 -11.67
CA SER A 281 -19.76 15.40 -11.47
C SER A 281 -19.78 14.42 -10.31
N VAL A 282 -20.91 14.33 -9.59
CA VAL A 282 -21.11 13.38 -8.49
C VAL A 282 -22.26 12.44 -8.83
N LYS A 283 -21.98 11.14 -8.81
CA LYS A 283 -22.99 10.08 -8.91
C LYS A 283 -23.10 9.32 -7.60
N GLY A 284 -24.31 9.30 -7.05
CA GLY A 284 -24.63 8.43 -5.91
C GLY A 284 -24.77 6.96 -6.33
N LYS A 285 -25.19 6.12 -5.38
CA LYS A 285 -25.34 4.67 -5.59
C LYS A 285 -26.29 4.28 -6.72
N ASN A 286 -27.32 5.08 -6.97
CA ASN A 286 -28.31 4.85 -8.04
C ASN A 286 -27.81 5.27 -9.42
N LEU A 287 -26.53 5.65 -9.56
CA LEU A 287 -25.89 6.14 -10.79
C LEU A 287 -26.51 7.41 -11.39
N VAL A 288 -27.44 8.04 -10.68
CA VAL A 288 -28.00 9.34 -11.01
C VAL A 288 -26.97 10.41 -10.68
N THR A 289 -26.72 11.29 -11.64
CA THR A 289 -25.89 12.48 -11.43
C THR A 289 -26.64 13.45 -10.52
N THR A 290 -26.10 13.65 -9.32
CA THR A 290 -26.70 14.52 -8.29
C THR A 290 -26.14 15.93 -8.32
N TYR A 291 -24.97 16.12 -8.95
CA TYR A 291 -24.26 17.37 -8.98
C TYR A 291 -23.32 17.41 -10.18
N THR A 292 -23.22 18.56 -10.84
CA THR A 292 -22.20 18.85 -11.86
C THR A 292 -21.79 20.31 -11.74
N THR A 293 -20.49 20.58 -11.72
CA THR A 293 -19.95 21.94 -11.73
C THR A 293 -18.78 22.08 -12.69
N ARG A 294 -18.53 23.32 -13.09
CA ARG A 294 -17.40 23.72 -13.92
C ARG A 294 -16.43 24.53 -13.07
N VAL A 295 -15.20 24.05 -12.93
CA VAL A 295 -14.18 24.66 -12.08
C VAL A 295 -13.07 25.26 -12.97
N PRO A 296 -12.66 26.52 -12.75
CA PRO A 296 -11.47 27.08 -13.39
C PRO A 296 -10.23 26.26 -13.03
N LEU A 297 -9.43 25.88 -14.04
CA LEU A 297 -8.22 25.09 -13.86
C LEU A 297 -6.99 25.98 -14.02
N LEU A 298 -6.11 25.96 -13.02
CA LEU A 298 -4.79 26.60 -13.07
C LEU A 298 -3.72 25.56 -13.42
N ASN A 299 -2.57 26.00 -13.94
CA ASN A 299 -1.41 25.11 -14.12
C ASN A 299 -1.01 24.44 -12.80
N GLN A 300 -0.68 23.15 -12.89
CA GLN A 300 -0.26 22.30 -11.76
C GLN A 300 -1.30 22.16 -10.63
N MET A 301 -2.58 22.40 -10.91
CA MET A 301 -3.66 22.21 -9.96
C MET A 301 -4.02 20.72 -9.86
N SER A 302 -3.88 20.13 -8.67
CA SER A 302 -4.28 18.74 -8.41
C SER A 302 -5.81 18.61 -8.39
N LEU A 303 -6.32 17.38 -8.48
CA LEU A 303 -7.75 17.14 -8.31
C LEU A 303 -8.23 17.57 -6.92
N LEU A 304 -7.41 17.44 -5.88
CA LEU A 304 -7.73 17.95 -4.54
C LEU A 304 -7.96 19.46 -4.56
N ASP A 305 -7.08 20.22 -5.22
CA ASP A 305 -7.24 21.66 -5.37
C ASP A 305 -8.53 21.99 -6.14
N VAL A 306 -8.86 21.22 -7.18
CA VAL A 306 -10.10 21.35 -7.95
C VAL A 306 -11.33 21.13 -7.06
N LEU A 307 -11.33 20.08 -6.24
CA LEU A 307 -12.44 19.81 -5.30
C LEU A 307 -12.56 20.90 -4.23
N GLN A 308 -11.44 21.43 -3.74
CA GLN A 308 -11.43 22.56 -2.80
C GLN A 308 -12.00 23.83 -3.44
N ALA A 309 -11.64 24.13 -4.69
CA ALA A 309 -12.17 25.26 -5.43
C ALA A 309 -13.67 25.11 -5.70
N ALA A 310 -14.13 23.91 -6.07
CA ALA A 310 -15.56 23.61 -6.21
C ALA A 310 -16.32 23.86 -4.90
N SER A 311 -15.80 23.39 -3.78
CA SER A 311 -16.47 23.50 -2.47
C SER A 311 -16.52 24.94 -1.94
N ARG A 312 -15.50 25.76 -2.25
CA ARG A 312 -15.50 27.19 -1.90
C ARG A 312 -16.50 27.99 -2.73
N ASN A 313 -16.69 27.62 -4.00
CA ASN A 313 -17.50 28.39 -4.95
C ASN A 313 -18.98 27.97 -4.96
N ASP A 314 -19.30 26.78 -4.48
CA ASP A 314 -20.65 26.25 -4.50
C ASP A 314 -20.97 25.51 -3.19
N THR A 315 -21.91 26.07 -2.42
CA THR A 315 -22.36 25.51 -1.14
C THR A 315 -23.04 24.14 -1.27
N ASN A 316 -23.46 23.75 -2.49
CA ASN A 316 -24.04 22.44 -2.76
C ASN A 316 -22.98 21.34 -2.98
N PHE A 317 -21.70 21.70 -2.97
CA PHE A 317 -20.59 20.76 -3.03
C PHE A 317 -19.75 20.80 -1.76
N ASN A 318 -19.73 19.66 -1.07
CA ASN A 318 -18.85 19.44 0.07
C ASN A 318 -18.19 18.07 -0.04
N PHE A 319 -16.99 17.94 0.50
CA PHE A 319 -16.31 16.65 0.56
C PHE A 319 -15.44 16.58 1.81
N GLU A 320 -15.18 15.35 2.25
CA GLU A 320 -14.31 15.06 3.38
C GLU A 320 -13.20 14.12 2.96
N THR A 321 -12.06 14.25 3.64
CA THR A 321 -10.90 13.40 3.41
C THR A 321 -10.32 12.91 4.72
N GLU A 322 -9.69 11.74 4.68
CA GLU A 322 -8.87 11.22 5.77
C GLU A 322 -7.41 11.12 5.31
N GLN A 323 -6.48 11.60 6.13
CA GLN A 323 -5.05 11.49 5.82
C GLN A 323 -4.56 10.05 5.95
N THR A 324 -4.09 9.46 4.85
CA THR A 324 -3.48 8.13 4.81
C THR A 324 -1.99 8.18 4.50
N LEU A 325 -1.32 7.02 4.45
CA LEU A 325 0.05 6.90 3.97
C LEU A 325 0.19 7.25 2.48
N TRP A 326 -0.88 7.13 1.70
CA TRP A 326 -0.95 7.46 0.28
C TRP A 326 -1.35 8.92 0.02
N GLY A 327 -1.70 9.70 1.05
CA GLY A 327 -2.26 11.03 0.90
C GLY A 327 -3.71 11.13 1.42
N PRO A 328 -4.39 12.26 1.18
CA PRO A 328 -5.78 12.47 1.55
C PRO A 328 -6.68 11.55 0.72
N PHE A 329 -7.35 10.64 1.41
CA PHE A 329 -8.30 9.71 0.82
C PHE A 329 -9.71 10.30 0.92
N LEU A 330 -10.44 10.32 -0.21
CA LEU A 330 -11.80 10.84 -0.28
C LEU A 330 -12.76 9.92 0.48
N THR A 331 -13.28 10.37 1.61
CA THR A 331 -14.16 9.58 2.49
C THR A 331 -15.64 9.90 2.32
N SER A 332 -15.97 11.15 2.01
CA SER A 332 -17.36 11.58 1.81
C SER A 332 -17.46 12.62 0.70
N VAL A 333 -18.57 12.60 -0.03
CA VAL A 333 -18.98 13.67 -0.95
C VAL A 333 -20.45 13.97 -0.67
N ASN A 334 -20.77 15.25 -0.51
CA ASN A 334 -22.11 15.77 -0.17
C ASN A 334 -22.74 15.04 1.03
N HIS A 335 -21.96 14.85 2.10
CA HIS A 335 -22.34 14.17 3.34
C HIS A 335 -22.70 12.69 3.20
N VAL A 336 -22.41 12.07 2.05
CA VAL A 336 -22.59 10.64 1.84
C VAL A 336 -21.22 9.95 2.00
N PRO A 337 -20.98 9.24 3.13
CA PRO A 337 -19.70 8.58 3.36
C PRO A 337 -19.60 7.27 2.56
N GLY A 338 -18.37 6.93 2.16
CA GLY A 338 -18.02 5.54 1.89
C GLY A 338 -18.02 4.74 3.20
N GLN A 339 -18.45 3.49 3.15
CA GLN A 339 -18.60 2.66 4.34
C GLN A 339 -17.90 1.31 4.15
N ASP A 340 -16.99 0.98 5.07
CA ASP A 340 -16.28 -0.30 5.08
C ASP A 340 -17.26 -1.48 5.22
N ASP A 341 -18.25 -1.39 6.12
CA ASP A 341 -19.21 -2.46 6.42
C ASP A 341 -20.08 -2.82 5.20
N THR A 342 -20.51 -1.81 4.44
CA THR A 342 -21.28 -2.00 3.20
C THR A 342 -20.40 -2.06 1.95
N LYS A 343 -19.06 -2.04 2.13
CA LYS A 343 -18.04 -2.10 1.08
C LYS A 343 -18.24 -1.04 -0.01
N THR A 344 -18.57 0.18 0.40
CA THR A 344 -18.77 1.31 -0.51
C THR A 344 -17.63 2.31 -0.41
N TYR A 345 -17.24 2.89 -1.54
CA TYR A 345 -16.17 3.88 -1.62
C TYR A 345 -16.42 4.87 -2.76
N TRP A 346 -15.79 6.05 -2.68
CA TRP A 346 -15.83 7.04 -3.75
C TRP A 346 -14.78 6.73 -4.80
N ARG A 347 -15.22 6.20 -5.94
CA ARG A 347 -14.37 5.92 -7.10
C ARG A 347 -14.17 7.19 -7.91
N LEU A 348 -12.92 7.45 -8.28
CA LEU A 348 -12.54 8.54 -9.16
C LEU A 348 -12.48 8.04 -10.60
N ILE A 349 -13.17 8.73 -11.52
CA ILE A 349 -13.29 8.34 -12.93
C ILE A 349 -13.01 9.56 -13.81
N SER A 350 -12.17 9.41 -14.83
CA SER A 350 -12.03 10.36 -15.93
C SER A 350 -12.93 9.95 -17.10
N GLY A 351 -13.61 10.95 -17.68
CA GLY A 351 -14.62 10.78 -18.70
C GLY A 351 -15.81 9.98 -18.17
N ALA A 352 -16.26 9.00 -18.95
CA ALA A 352 -17.43 8.19 -18.59
C ALA A 352 -17.09 6.89 -17.84
N HIS A 353 -15.91 6.29 -18.06
CA HIS A 353 -15.63 4.92 -17.62
C HIS A 353 -14.19 4.64 -17.18
N THR A 354 -13.26 5.58 -17.32
CA THR A 354 -11.83 5.30 -17.06
C THR A 354 -11.49 5.60 -15.60
N PRO A 355 -11.26 4.58 -14.75
CA PRO A 355 -10.90 4.83 -13.36
C PRO A 355 -9.54 5.48 -13.28
N LEU A 356 -9.40 6.48 -12.40
CA LEU A 356 -8.08 7.03 -12.12
C LEU A 356 -7.21 5.99 -11.42
N ILE A 357 -5.91 6.05 -11.70
CA ILE A 357 -4.90 5.20 -11.06
C ILE A 357 -4.12 5.97 -9.98
N GLU A 358 -4.49 7.22 -9.71
CA GLU A 358 -3.87 8.15 -8.77
C GLU A 358 -4.93 8.71 -7.80
N GLY A 359 -4.50 9.14 -6.61
CA GLY A 359 -5.36 9.80 -5.64
C GLY A 359 -5.64 11.25 -6.00
N ILE A 360 -6.57 11.88 -5.28
CA ILE A 360 -6.97 13.28 -5.52
C ILE A 360 -5.80 14.27 -5.39
N GLN A 361 -4.81 14.00 -4.54
CA GLN A 361 -3.63 14.88 -4.39
C GLN A 361 -2.62 14.71 -5.53
N ASP A 362 -2.51 13.51 -6.10
CA ASP A 362 -1.44 13.17 -7.06
C ASP A 362 -1.91 13.29 -8.52
N TYR A 363 -3.22 13.28 -8.75
CA TYR A 363 -3.78 13.40 -10.10
C TYR A 363 -3.93 14.86 -10.53
N PHE A 364 -3.45 15.19 -11.72
CA PHE A 364 -3.52 16.52 -12.31
C PHE A 364 -4.44 16.50 -13.55
N PRO A 365 -5.70 16.98 -13.43
CA PRO A 365 -6.65 16.99 -14.55
C PRO A 365 -6.17 17.87 -15.72
N LYS A 366 -6.63 17.54 -16.93
CA LYS A 366 -6.37 18.32 -18.14
C LYS A 366 -7.51 19.32 -18.42
N PRO A 367 -7.24 20.43 -19.14
CA PRO A 367 -8.30 21.31 -19.61
C PRO A 367 -9.36 20.56 -20.42
N GLY A 368 -10.64 20.78 -20.08
CA GLY A 368 -11.80 20.13 -20.70
C GLY A 368 -12.13 18.75 -20.15
N GLU A 369 -11.35 18.22 -19.21
CA GLU A 369 -11.58 16.90 -18.65
C GLU A 369 -12.85 16.84 -17.78
N HIS A 370 -13.52 15.69 -17.80
CA HIS A 370 -14.68 15.40 -16.96
C HIS A 370 -14.28 14.41 -15.87
N ILE A 371 -14.29 14.84 -14.62
CA ILE A 371 -14.02 14.01 -13.46
C ILE A 371 -15.33 13.63 -12.78
N LEU A 372 -15.57 12.33 -12.67
CA LEU A 372 -16.73 11.75 -12.02
C LEU A 372 -16.33 11.14 -10.68
N LEU A 373 -16.94 11.65 -9.60
CA LEU A 373 -16.93 11.05 -8.27
C LEU A 373 -18.14 10.11 -8.15
N GLN A 374 -17.90 8.80 -8.13
CA GLN A 374 -18.98 7.81 -8.12
C GLN A 374 -18.92 6.94 -6.87
N LEU A 375 -20.00 6.94 -6.08
CA LEU A 375 -20.15 6.01 -4.98
C LEU A 375 -20.34 4.58 -5.55
N SER A 376 -19.35 3.73 -5.32
CA SER A 376 -19.24 2.39 -5.91
C SER A 376 -19.11 1.34 -4.81
N SER A 377 -19.50 0.10 -5.08
CA SER A 377 -19.26 -1.05 -4.20
C SER A 377 -18.14 -1.95 -4.73
N PHE A 378 -17.45 -2.65 -3.82
CA PHE A 378 -16.44 -3.66 -4.15
C PHE A 378 -17.04 -4.98 -4.65
#